data_AF-A0A4V6J2G1-F1
#
_entry.id   AF-A0A4V6J2G1-F1
#
_cell.length_a   1.000
_cell.length_b   1.000
_cell.length_c   1.000
_cell.angle_alpha   90.00
_cell.angle_beta   90.00
_cell.angle_gamma   90.00
#
_symmetry.space_group_name_H-M   'P 1'
#
loop_
_entity.id
_entity.type
_entity.pdbx_description
1 polymer ?
#
loop_
_entity_poly.entity_id
_entity_poly.type
_entity_poly.pdbx_seq_one_letter_code
_entity_poly.pdbx_strand_id
1 'polypeptide(L)'
;MSKSLCSTGLRWLWVVVAVLIIDLGSKFLILQNFALGDTVALFPSLNLHYARNYGAAFSFLADSGGWQRWFFAGIALGICVILTVLMYRSKATQSSITSPTR
;
A
#
# COMPACT_ATOMS: atom_id res chain seq x y z
N MET A 1 29.30 -5.73 8.61
CA MET A 1 28.91 -4.42 9.21
C MET A 1 27.41 -4.23 9.01
N SER A 2 26.60 -4.23 10.07
CA SER A 2 25.18 -3.89 9.96
C SER A 2 25.04 -2.40 9.66
N LYS A 3 24.26 -2.04 8.63
CA LYS A 3 23.92 -0.62 8.40
C LYS A 3 22.89 -0.20 9.46
N SER A 4 23.05 0.99 10.02
CA SER A 4 22.01 1.59 10.86
C SER A 4 20.72 1.76 10.06
N LEU A 5 19.56 1.50 10.67
CA LEU A 5 18.25 1.56 10.00
C LEU A 5 18.01 2.93 9.35
N CYS A 6 18.44 4.01 10.00
CA CYS A 6 18.29 5.38 9.54
C CYS A 6 19.14 5.73 8.30
N SER A 7 20.19 4.95 8.00
CA SER A 7 21.04 5.16 6.82
C SER A 7 20.59 4.37 5.59
N THR A 8 19.49 3.63 5.72
CA THR A 8 18.86 2.86 4.64
C THR A 8 17.47 3.42 4.30
N GLY A 9 16.87 2.92 3.22
CA GLY A 9 15.48 3.22 2.89
C GLY A 9 14.47 2.77 3.96
N LEU A 10 14.85 1.87 4.88
CA LEU A 10 13.96 1.38 5.95
C LEU A 10 13.46 2.49 6.89
N ARG A 11 14.15 3.63 6.95
CA ARG A 11 13.66 4.81 7.69
C ARG A 11 12.27 5.26 7.25
N TRP A 12 11.83 4.90 6.04
CA TRP A 12 10.52 5.25 5.50
C TRP A 12 9.40 4.27 5.88
N LEU A 13 9.69 3.20 6.62
CA LEU A 13 8.66 2.23 7.04
C LEU A 13 7.56 2.87 7.91
N TRP A 14 7.80 3.99 8.58
CA TRP A 14 6.75 4.70 9.30
C TRP A 14 5.64 5.20 8.36
N VAL A 15 5.96 5.53 7.10
CA VAL A 15 4.96 5.91 6.09
C VAL A 15 4.05 4.73 5.78
N VAL A 16 4.59 3.51 5.71
CA VAL A 16 3.79 2.30 5.53
C VAL A 16 2.78 2.15 6.67
N VAL A 17 3.21 2.35 7.92
CA VAL A 17 2.32 2.31 9.08
C VAL A 17 1.22 3.38 8.98
N ALA A 18 1.58 4.62 8.64
CA ALA A 18 0.60 5.70 8.47
C ALA A 18 -0.42 5.39 7.37
N VAL A 19 0.02 4.86 6.23
CA VAL A 19 -0.86 4.46 5.12
C VAL A 19 -1.79 3.33 5.54
N LEU A 20 -1.32 2.33 6.29
CA LEU A 20 -2.17 1.25 6.79
C LEU A 20 -3.25 1.75 7.75
N ILE A 21 -2.92 2.70 8.64
CA ILE A 21 -3.90 3.31 9.55
C ILE A 21 -4.97 4.06 8.74
N ILE A 22 -4.56 4.85 7.74
CA ILE A 22 -5.50 5.61 6.90
C ILE A 22 -6.37 4.66 6.06
N ASP A 23 -5.80 3.60 5.48
CA ASP A 23 -6.53 2.61 4.68
C ASP A 23 -7.56 1.83 5.51
N LEU A 24 -7.16 1.28 6.66
CA LEU A 24 -8.09 0.55 7.53
C LEU A 24 -9.12 1.49 8.16
N GLY A 25 -8.70 2.68 8.59
CA GLY A 25 -9.58 3.69 9.17
C GLY A 25 -10.63 4.19 8.19
N SER A 26 -10.24 4.50 6.96
CA SER A 26 -11.19 4.91 5.91
C SER A 26 -12.19 3.80 5.59
N LYS A 27 -11.75 2.54 5.44
CA LYS A 27 -12.66 1.40 5.25
C LYS A 27 -13.63 1.22 6.41
N PHE A 28 -13.15 1.39 7.64
CA PHE A 28 -14.00 1.31 8.83
C PHE A 28 -15.07 2.40 8.82
N LEU A 29 -14.72 3.64 8.48
CA LEU A 29 -15.69 4.74 8.34
C LEU A 29 -16.72 4.45 7.25
N ILE A 30 -16.33 3.90 6.10
CA ILE A 30 -17.27 3.49 5.06
C ILE A 30 -18.24 2.42 5.59
N LEU A 31 -17.73 1.38 6.25
CA LEU A 31 -18.57 0.30 6.78
C LEU A 31 -19.58 0.76 7.84
N GLN A 32 -19.29 1.84 8.56
CA GLN A 32 -20.21 2.39 9.56
C GLN A 32 -21.29 3.30 8.98
N ASN A 33 -21.03 3.94 7.83
CA ASN A 33 -21.87 5.03 7.31
C ASN A 33 -22.53 4.72 5.97
N PHE A 34 -22.13 3.66 5.26
CA PHE A 34 -22.62 3.31 3.92
C PHE A 34 -23.20 1.89 3.90
N ALA A 35 -24.34 1.72 3.23
CA ALA A 35 -24.79 0.42 2.78
C ALA A 35 -24.06 0.01 1.49
N LEU A 36 -23.98 -1.30 1.23
CA LEU A 36 -23.32 -1.82 0.03
C LEU A 36 -24.01 -1.27 -1.23
N GLY A 37 -23.25 -0.62 -2.12
CA GLY A 37 -23.75 0.02 -3.33
C GLY A 37 -24.03 1.52 -3.19
N ASP A 38 -23.99 2.07 -1.98
CA ASP A 38 -24.24 3.50 -1.76
C ASP A 38 -23.17 4.37 -2.43
N THR A 39 -23.62 5.53 -2.94
CA THR A 39 -22.78 6.51 -3.63
C THR A 39 -23.07 7.91 -3.12
N VAL A 40 -22.03 8.65 -2.73
CA VAL A 40 -22.12 10.04 -2.30
C VAL A 40 -21.13 10.88 -3.10
N ALA A 41 -21.57 11.98 -3.71
CA ALA A 41 -20.69 12.90 -4.40
C ALA A 41 -19.84 13.69 -3.37
N LEU A 42 -18.51 13.63 -3.51
CA LEU A 42 -17.58 14.42 -2.70
C LEU A 42 -17.32 15.80 -3.34
N PHE A 43 -17.17 15.82 -4.66
CA PHE A 43 -17.03 17.02 -5.49
C PHE A 43 -17.50 16.71 -6.92
N PRO A 44 -17.70 17.69 -7.82
CA PRO A 44 -18.40 17.49 -9.09
C PRO A 44 -17.89 16.33 -9.98
N SER A 45 -16.61 15.95 -9.83
CA SER A 45 -15.98 14.86 -10.59
C SER A 45 -15.52 13.66 -9.75
N LEU A 46 -15.86 13.60 -8.46
CA LEU A 46 -15.51 12.45 -7.60
C LEU A 46 -16.69 12.02 -6.73
N ASN A 47 -16.98 10.73 -6.80
CA ASN A 47 -17.94 10.05 -5.94
C ASN A 47 -17.22 9.10 -4.99
N LEU A 48 -17.72 9.03 -3.77
CA LEU A 48 -17.41 7.98 -2.81
C LEU A 48 -18.46 6.88 -2.96
N HIS A 49 -18.02 5.69 -3.38
CA HIS A 49 -18.89 4.55 -3.64
C HIS A 49 -18.45 3.35 -2.80
N TYR A 50 -19.38 2.72 -2.09
CA TYR A 50 -19.07 1.51 -1.34
C TYR A 50 -19.32 0.25 -2.17
N ALA A 51 -18.23 -0.37 -2.62
CA ALA A 51 -18.25 -1.69 -3.28
C ALA A 51 -17.32 -2.68 -2.57
N ARG A 52 -17.65 -3.98 -2.66
CA ARG A 52 -16.78 -5.08 -2.24
C ARG A 52 -16.12 -5.70 -3.46
N ASN A 53 -14.79 -5.60 -3.54
CA ASN A 53 -14.02 -6.22 -4.61
C ASN A 53 -13.47 -7.58 -4.17
N TYR A 54 -14.07 -8.67 -4.65
CA TYR A 54 -13.62 -10.04 -4.40
C TYR A 54 -12.57 -10.52 -5.42
N GLY A 55 -12.03 -9.62 -6.24
CA GLY A 55 -11.13 -9.95 -7.36
C GLY A 55 -11.84 -9.99 -8.70
N ALA A 56 -12.82 -9.11 -8.93
CA ALA A 56 -13.61 -9.09 -10.18
C ALA A 56 -12.75 -8.93 -11.44
N ALA A 57 -11.63 -8.21 -11.36
CA ALA A 57 -10.68 -8.05 -12.47
C ALA A 57 -9.98 -9.35 -12.89
N PHE A 58 -9.98 -10.37 -12.02
CA PHE A 58 -9.41 -11.69 -12.26
C PHE A 58 -10.48 -12.78 -12.24
N SER A 59 -11.74 -12.45 -12.51
CA SER A 59 -12.86 -13.40 -12.43
C SER A 59 -12.67 -14.66 -13.28
N PHE A 60 -11.90 -14.60 -14.35
CA PHE A 60 -11.54 -15.77 -15.16
C PHE A 60 -10.76 -16.85 -14.36
N LEU A 61 -10.11 -16.50 -13.24
CA LEU A 61 -9.47 -17.43 -12.31
C LEU A 61 -10.37 -17.81 -11.11
N ALA A 62 -11.54 -17.15 -10.97
CA ALA A 62 -12.35 -17.19 -9.77
C ALA A 62 -13.23 -18.45 -9.67
N ASP A 63 -13.60 -19.05 -10.80
CA ASP A 63 -14.49 -20.21 -10.86
C ASP A 63 -13.90 -21.49 -10.22
N SER A 64 -12.60 -21.50 -9.93
CA SER A 64 -11.88 -22.68 -9.43
C SER A 64 -11.75 -22.74 -7.90
N GLY A 65 -12.72 -22.23 -7.13
CA GLY A 65 -12.78 -22.46 -5.68
C GLY A 65 -11.92 -21.53 -4.81
N GLY A 66 -11.64 -20.30 -5.28
CA GLY A 66 -11.11 -19.22 -4.43
C GLY A 66 -9.61 -19.26 -4.10
N TRP A 67 -8.85 -20.23 -4.63
CA TRP A 67 -7.39 -20.33 -4.45
C TRP A 67 -6.63 -19.06 -4.86
N GLN A 68 -7.16 -18.31 -5.83
CA GLN A 68 -6.62 -17.03 -6.31
C GLN A 68 -6.34 -16.04 -5.18
N ARG A 69 -7.14 -16.06 -4.10
CA ARG A 69 -6.93 -15.21 -2.93
C ARG A 69 -5.58 -15.48 -2.28
N TRP A 70 -5.26 -16.75 -2.07
CA TRP A 70 -4.00 -17.16 -1.45
C TRP A 70 -2.81 -16.99 -2.40
N PHE A 71 -3.02 -17.23 -3.69
CA PHE A 71 -2.01 -16.97 -4.70
C PHE A 71 -1.61 -15.50 -4.75
N PHE A 72 -2.57 -14.57 -4.86
CA PHE A 72 -2.27 -13.14 -4.88
C PHE A 72 -1.72 -12.63 -3.54
N ALA A 73 -2.17 -13.18 -2.40
CA ALA A 73 -1.56 -12.88 -1.11
C ALA A 73 -0.08 -13.31 -1.06
N GLY A 74 0.25 -14.47 -1.63
CA GLY A 74 1.63 -14.95 -1.75
C GLY A 74 2.49 -14.04 -2.63
N ILE A 75 1.97 -13.61 -3.78
CA ILE A 75 2.66 -12.63 -4.65
C ILE A 75 2.89 -11.31 -3.90
N ALA A 76 1.86 -10.78 -3.24
CA ALA A 76 1.96 -9.54 -2.48
C ALA A 76 3.04 -9.64 -1.40
N LEU A 77 3.06 -10.73 -0.63
CA LEU A 77 4.07 -10.97 0.40
C LEU A 77 5.48 -11.08 -0.20
N GLY A 78 5.64 -11.80 -1.31
CA GLY A 78 6.91 -11.88 -2.04
C GLY A 78 7.42 -10.52 -2.50
N ILE A 79 6.55 -9.68 -3.07
CA ILE A 79 6.88 -8.31 -3.46
C ILE A 79 7.24 -7.47 -2.24
N CYS A 80 6.51 -7.57 -1.13
CA CYS A 80 6.84 -6.86 0.11
C CYS A 80 8.24 -7.23 0.62
N VAL A 81 8.61 -8.52 0.60
CA VAL A 81 9.97 -8.97 0.98
C VAL A 81 11.01 -8.38 0.04
N ILE A 82 10.81 -8.49 -1.28
CA ILE A 82 11.74 -7.96 -2.29
C ILE A 82 11.93 -6.45 -2.09
N LEU A 83 10.85 -5.68 -1.97
CA LEU A 83 10.91 -4.24 -1.76
C LEU A 83 11.60 -3.89 -0.44
N THR A 84 11.32 -4.61 0.63
CA THR A 84 11.97 -4.38 1.93
C THR A 84 13.49 -4.63 1.84
N VAL A 85 13.91 -5.69 1.14
CA VAL A 85 15.32 -5.98 0.87
C VAL A 85 15.95 -4.88 0.02
N LEU A 86 15.27 -4.41 -1.04
CA LEU A 86 15.75 -3.30 -1.86
C LEU A 86 15.88 -2.01 -1.05
N MET A 87 14.91 -1.69 -0.19
CA MET A 87 14.96 -0.54 0.72
C MET A 87 16.14 -0.62 1.70
N TYR A 88 16.41 -1.80 2.24
CA TYR A 88 17.58 -2.02 3.12
C TYR A 88 18.91 -1.87 2.37
N ARG A 89 18.97 -2.30 1.10
CA ARG A 89 20.18 -2.21 0.28
C ARG A 89 20.45 -0.79 -0.20
N SER A 90 19.41 -0.03 -0.51
CA SER A 90 19.48 1.39 -0.90
C SER A 90 20.04 2.24 0.23
N LYS A 91 21.06 3.06 -0.08
CA LYS A 91 21.53 4.09 0.84
C LYS A 91 20.47 5.19 0.91
N ALA A 92 20.18 5.69 2.11
CA ALA A 92 19.39 6.90 2.25
C ALA A 92 20.16 8.01 1.53
N THR A 93 19.68 8.44 0.35
CA THR A 93 20.31 9.50 -0.45
C THR A 93 20.62 10.68 0.46
N GLN A 94 21.90 10.85 0.75
CA GLN A 94 22.42 12.04 1.37
C GLN A 94 22.56 13.03 0.23
N SER A 95 21.52 13.82 0.00
CA SER A 95 21.61 14.97 -0.87
C SER A 95 22.63 15.89 -0.23
N SER A 96 23.89 15.82 -0.68
CA SER A 96 24.87 16.85 -0.40
C SER A 96 24.49 18.07 -1.24
N ILE A 97 23.42 18.76 -0.84
CA ILE A 97 23.28 20.18 -1.12
C ILE A 97 24.29 20.84 -0.21
N THR A 98 25.54 20.94 -0.65
CA THR A 98 26.54 21.95 -0.25
C THR A 98 27.88 21.56 -0.87
N SER A 99 28.22 22.19 -1.99
CA SER A 99 29.58 22.71 -2.15
C SER A 99 29.45 24.20 -2.45
N PRO A 100 29.52 25.09 -1.44
CA PRO A 100 30.00 26.42 -1.68
C PRO A 100 31.54 26.39 -1.68
N THR A 101 32.15 27.12 -2.62
CA THR A 101 33.60 27.39 -2.79
C THR A 101 34.40 26.25 -3.46
N ARG A 102 35.13 26.43 -4.56
CA ARG A 102 35.84 27.58 -5.14
C ARG A 102 35.66 27.64 -6.66
#